data_AF-Q8SWH9-F1
#
_entry.id   AF-Q8SWH9-F1
#
_cell.length_a   1.000
_cell.length_b   1.000
_cell.length_c   1.000
_cell.angle_alpha   90.00
_cell.angle_beta   90.00
_cell.angle_gamma   90.00
#
_symmetry.space_group_name_H-M   'P 1'
#
loop_
_entity.id
_entity.type
_entity.pdbx_description
1 polymer ?
#
loop_
_entity_poly.entity_id
_entity_poly.type
_entity_poly.pdbx_seq_one_letter_code
_entity_poly.pdbx_strand_id
1 'polypeptide(L)'
;MEQINRIKTTLNEVDLNYCERAFTGEKSLYNKAGWIIDLIIYKRMVPAIAFYTNLLDDILKDLEGKGNPEGTAAVDAAKGVLKALEELLNQPHSIIILTEPDISNFSYYFGAIDGFLKNYPELLKAFKDALGRVLPHVREGLKVEVKIPLKFVILDFLGMEGGCSVEANRNWNNLHRCINEIGLEVLQQYFQHDIDEASLSETIKNELDCLEKMITKVPEPHRAQLYEILRDVRTAFDSLSQKLKALRTSCAQVVDDLQRNRKSFSDAFSELKGMLSEAEKGLSDLKERISDLERVLPSSPPMKLCELLCFMFIAILAIHSFLHLAEDKNSRVKTRWNTALYSLAVAGTIMHQMWVLWGGGVELA
;
A
#
# COMPACT_ATOMS: atom_id res chain seq x y z
N MET A 1 -3.94 -29.77 8.29
CA MET A 1 -4.83 -29.07 7.32
C MET A 1 -5.26 -27.72 7.88
N GLU A 2 -5.83 -27.65 9.09
CA GLU A 2 -6.27 -26.37 9.69
C GLU A 2 -5.12 -25.35 9.86
N GLN A 3 -3.95 -25.79 10.32
CA GLN A 3 -2.75 -24.95 10.49
C GLN A 3 -2.27 -24.35 9.15
N ILE A 4 -2.23 -25.18 8.10
CA ILE A 4 -1.86 -24.74 6.75
C ILE A 4 -2.87 -23.72 6.20
N ASN A 5 -4.16 -23.94 6.42
CA ASN A 5 -5.18 -22.98 6.03
C ASN A 5 -5.01 -21.65 6.77
N ARG A 6 -4.72 -21.67 8.08
CA ARG A 6 -4.44 -20.45 8.85
C ARG A 6 -3.20 -19.71 8.35
N ILE A 7 -2.11 -20.42 8.04
CA ILE A 7 -0.91 -19.82 7.44
C ILE A 7 -1.24 -19.20 6.07
N LYS A 8 -1.95 -19.91 5.19
CA LYS A 8 -2.36 -19.40 3.88
C LYS A 8 -3.25 -18.16 3.98
N THR A 9 -4.23 -18.17 4.88
CA THR A 9 -5.08 -16.99 5.16
C THR A 9 -4.22 -15.80 5.58
N THR A 10 -3.34 -16.00 6.57
CA THR A 10 -2.43 -14.96 7.07
C THR A 10 -1.52 -14.41 5.96
N LEU A 11 -1.00 -15.26 5.08
CA LEU A 11 -0.17 -14.84 3.93
C LEU A 11 -0.94 -14.18 2.79
N ASN A 12 -2.26 -14.39 2.71
CA ASN A 12 -3.11 -13.71 1.75
C ASN A 12 -3.55 -12.33 2.24
N GLU A 13 -3.52 -12.09 3.55
CA GLU A 13 -3.72 -10.77 4.16
C GLU A 13 -2.49 -9.85 3.98
N VAL A 14 -1.33 -10.43 3.64
CA VAL A 14 -0.14 -9.67 3.23
C VAL A 14 -0.37 -9.08 1.84
N ASP A 15 -0.93 -7.87 1.79
CA ASP A 15 -1.13 -7.11 0.57
C ASP A 15 0.07 -6.22 0.25
N LEU A 16 0.85 -6.66 -0.75
CA LEU A 16 1.98 -5.93 -1.32
C LEU A 16 1.59 -5.12 -2.58
N ASN A 17 0.30 -5.03 -2.93
CA ASN A 17 -0.16 -4.15 -4.00
C ASN A 17 -0.43 -2.75 -3.44
N TYR A 18 0.47 -1.81 -3.74
CA TYR A 18 0.48 -0.47 -3.15
C TYR A 18 -0.04 0.63 -4.06
N CYS A 19 -0.31 0.28 -5.32
CA CYS A 19 -0.66 1.21 -6.37
C CYS A 19 -1.93 2.04 -6.08
N GLU A 20 -3.00 1.41 -5.59
CA GLU A 20 -4.24 2.11 -5.30
C GLU A 20 -4.15 2.98 -4.03
N ARG A 21 -3.34 2.56 -3.04
CA ARG A 21 -3.24 3.25 -1.73
C ARG A 21 -2.53 4.59 -1.80
N ALA A 22 -1.56 4.76 -2.69
CA ALA A 22 -0.79 6.01 -2.79
C ALA A 22 -1.59 7.20 -3.36
N PHE A 23 -2.73 6.95 -4.02
CA PHE A 23 -3.54 7.99 -4.65
C PHE A 23 -5.01 8.04 -4.19
N THR A 24 -5.50 7.06 -3.41
CA THR A 24 -6.90 6.99 -2.95
C THR A 24 -7.05 7.22 -1.45
N GLY A 25 -8.21 7.73 -1.01
CA GLY A 25 -8.57 7.93 0.41
C GLY A 25 -8.61 9.39 0.89
N GLU A 26 -9.00 9.61 2.16
CA GLU A 26 -9.08 10.95 2.77
C GLU A 26 -7.73 11.69 2.78
N LYS A 27 -6.62 10.93 2.85
CA LYS A 27 -5.24 11.44 2.77
C LYS A 27 -4.68 11.50 1.34
N SER A 28 -5.54 11.34 0.32
CA SER A 28 -5.12 11.39 -1.07
C SER A 28 -4.45 12.70 -1.42
N LEU A 29 -3.53 12.60 -2.37
CA LEU A 29 -2.79 13.69 -2.99
C LEU A 29 -3.75 14.80 -3.48
N TYR A 30 -4.92 14.43 -4.00
CA TYR A 30 -5.95 15.38 -4.47
C TYR A 30 -6.54 16.24 -3.35
N ASN A 31 -6.74 15.69 -2.15
CA ASN A 31 -7.27 16.44 -1.02
C ASN A 31 -6.23 17.41 -0.41
N LYS A 32 -4.94 17.05 -0.44
CA LYS A 32 -3.86 17.85 0.17
C LYS A 32 -3.22 18.84 -0.78
N ALA A 33 -2.99 18.43 -2.02
CA ALA A 33 -2.55 19.31 -3.10
C ALA A 33 -3.73 20.02 -3.78
N GLY A 34 -4.96 19.81 -3.31
CA GLY A 34 -6.18 20.39 -3.89
C GLY A 34 -6.10 21.88 -4.12
N TRP A 35 -5.40 22.65 -3.27
CA TRP A 35 -5.18 24.07 -3.52
C TRP A 35 -4.16 24.35 -4.64
N ILE A 36 -3.10 23.56 -4.80
CA ILE A 36 -2.13 23.67 -5.92
C ILE A 36 -2.82 23.24 -7.23
N ILE A 37 -3.54 22.13 -7.17
CA ILE A 37 -4.34 21.57 -8.26
C ILE A 37 -5.42 22.57 -8.68
N ASP A 38 -6.11 23.20 -7.71
CA ASP A 38 -7.06 24.26 -7.99
C ASP A 38 -6.39 25.50 -8.58
N LEU A 39 -5.25 25.93 -8.05
CA LEU A 39 -4.55 27.14 -8.49
C LEU A 39 -3.96 26.99 -9.90
N ILE A 40 -3.36 25.83 -10.21
CA ILE A 40 -2.63 25.55 -11.44
C ILE A 40 -3.53 24.94 -12.52
N ILE A 41 -4.36 23.95 -12.17
CA ILE A 41 -5.18 23.18 -13.13
C ILE A 41 -6.61 23.70 -13.24
N TYR A 42 -7.34 23.83 -12.13
CA TYR A 42 -8.80 24.06 -12.21
C TYR A 42 -9.23 25.54 -12.20
N LYS A 43 -8.38 26.50 -11.82
CA LYS A 43 -8.73 27.93 -11.74
C LYS A 43 -7.73 28.88 -12.41
N ARG A 44 -7.68 28.79 -13.75
CA ARG A 44 -7.49 29.95 -14.66
C ARG A 44 -6.06 30.41 -14.99
N MET A 45 -4.98 29.98 -14.32
CA MET A 45 -3.67 30.62 -14.59
C MET A 45 -3.12 30.35 -15.99
N VAL A 46 -3.01 29.09 -16.44
CA VAL A 46 -2.51 28.80 -17.80
C VAL A 46 -3.41 29.41 -18.90
N PRO A 47 -4.75 29.25 -18.86
CA PRO A 47 -5.63 29.95 -19.81
C PRO A 47 -5.57 31.49 -19.72
N ALA A 48 -5.40 32.06 -18.52
CA ALA A 48 -5.28 33.50 -18.34
C ALA A 48 -3.95 34.04 -18.87
N ILE A 49 -2.85 33.31 -18.70
CA ILE A 49 -1.55 33.67 -19.28
C ILE A 49 -1.68 33.77 -20.80
N ALA A 50 -2.29 32.78 -21.44
CA ALA A 50 -2.53 32.80 -22.88
C ALA A 50 -3.43 33.99 -23.29
N PHE A 51 -4.53 34.20 -22.57
CA PHE A 51 -5.44 35.33 -22.82
C PHE A 51 -4.74 36.70 -22.70
N TYR A 52 -4.02 36.93 -21.60
CA TYR A 52 -3.34 38.20 -21.37
C TYR A 52 -2.15 38.42 -22.31
N THR A 53 -1.46 37.34 -22.71
CA THR A 53 -0.41 37.43 -23.74
C THR A 53 -0.97 37.96 -25.06
N ASN A 54 -2.10 37.40 -25.52
CA ASN A 54 -2.77 37.87 -26.74
C ASN A 54 -3.26 39.32 -26.61
N LEU A 55 -3.83 39.70 -25.46
CA LEU A 55 -4.25 41.07 -25.21
C LEU A 55 -3.07 42.05 -25.28
N LEU A 56 -1.93 41.67 -24.71
CA LEU A 56 -0.71 42.48 -24.76
C LEU A 56 -0.16 42.61 -26.18
N ASP A 57 -0.29 41.59 -27.03
CA ASP A 57 0.10 41.65 -28.45
C ASP A 57 -0.70 42.70 -29.22
N ASP A 58 -2.01 42.80 -28.97
CA ASP A 58 -2.85 43.80 -29.62
C ASP A 58 -2.55 45.22 -29.13
N ILE A 59 -2.30 45.38 -27.82
CA ILE A 59 -1.87 46.65 -27.23
C ILE A 59 -0.51 47.08 -27.77
N LEU A 60 0.44 46.14 -27.92
CA LEU A 60 1.77 46.41 -28.45
C LEU A 60 1.69 47.02 -29.86
N LYS A 61 0.92 46.39 -30.76
CA LYS A 61 0.72 46.88 -32.13
C LYS A 61 0.15 48.30 -32.19
N ASP A 62 -0.83 48.61 -31.34
CA ASP A 62 -1.42 49.95 -31.25
C ASP A 62 -0.40 50.99 -30.75
N LEU A 63 0.41 50.66 -29.76
CA LEU A 63 1.43 51.55 -29.21
C LEU A 63 2.59 51.78 -30.19
N GLU A 64 3.01 50.74 -30.92
CA GLU A 64 3.99 50.85 -32.01
C GLU A 64 3.49 51.78 -33.11
N GLY A 65 2.23 51.61 -33.54
CA GLY A 65 1.60 52.50 -34.53
C GLY A 65 1.49 53.95 -34.08
N LYS A 66 1.45 54.20 -32.76
CA LYS A 66 1.42 55.53 -32.14
C LYS A 66 2.82 56.09 -31.80
N GLY A 67 3.89 55.32 -32.01
CA GLY A 67 5.25 55.74 -31.67
C GLY A 67 5.46 56.00 -30.18
N ASN A 68 4.90 55.16 -29.29
CA ASN A 68 5.02 55.31 -27.84
C ASN A 68 6.05 54.31 -27.24
N PRO A 69 7.35 54.67 -27.19
CA PRO A 69 8.41 53.75 -26.75
C PRO A 69 8.35 53.39 -25.26
N GLU A 70 7.80 54.27 -24.42
CA GLU A 70 7.63 53.97 -22.99
C GLU A 70 6.52 52.94 -22.77
N GLY A 71 5.45 53.04 -23.55
CA GLY A 71 4.35 52.08 -23.55
C GLY A 71 4.77 50.71 -24.08
N THR A 72 5.53 50.67 -25.17
CA THR A 72 6.02 49.38 -25.72
C THR A 72 6.95 48.68 -24.73
N ALA A 73 7.87 49.40 -24.10
CA ALA A 73 8.75 48.84 -23.06
C ALA A 73 7.97 48.24 -21.87
N ALA A 74 6.89 48.90 -21.44
CA ALA A 74 6.02 48.40 -20.37
C ALA A 74 5.31 47.10 -20.78
N VAL A 75 4.82 47.02 -22.01
CA VAL A 75 4.15 45.83 -22.56
C VAL A 75 5.14 44.67 -22.71
N ASP A 76 6.33 44.92 -23.24
CA ASP A 76 7.38 43.90 -23.37
C ASP A 76 7.81 43.34 -22.01
N ALA A 77 7.95 44.21 -21.00
CA ALA A 77 8.23 43.76 -19.64
C ALA A 77 7.10 42.85 -19.10
N ALA A 78 5.83 43.24 -19.30
CA ALA A 78 4.67 42.45 -18.89
C ALA A 78 4.61 41.08 -19.60
N LYS A 79 4.87 41.04 -20.91
CA LYS A 79 4.98 39.78 -21.67
C LYS A 79 6.11 38.91 -21.15
N GLY A 80 7.26 39.50 -20.80
CA GLY A 80 8.37 38.80 -20.17
C GLY A 80 7.99 38.13 -18.85
N VAL A 81 7.15 38.78 -18.02
CA VAL A 81 6.61 38.20 -16.79
C VAL A 81 5.69 37.02 -17.08
N LEU A 82 4.76 37.17 -18.03
CA LEU A 82 3.83 36.10 -18.40
C LEU A 82 4.56 34.87 -18.92
N LYS A 83 5.58 35.05 -19.77
CA LYS A 83 6.41 33.96 -20.26
C LYS A 83 7.16 33.24 -19.14
N ALA A 84 7.82 34.00 -18.26
CA ALA A 84 8.55 33.39 -17.12
C ALA A 84 7.60 32.67 -16.15
N LEU A 85 6.38 33.18 -15.97
CA LEU A 85 5.34 32.53 -15.17
C LEU A 85 4.85 31.23 -15.82
N GLU A 86 4.67 31.22 -17.14
CA GLU A 86 4.30 30.02 -17.91
C GLU A 86 5.37 28.92 -17.76
N GLU A 87 6.64 29.27 -17.95
CA GLU A 87 7.77 28.34 -17.79
C GLU A 87 7.84 27.78 -16.36
N LEU A 88 7.60 28.62 -15.34
CA LEU A 88 7.55 28.20 -13.94
C LEU A 88 6.37 27.24 -13.66
N LEU A 89 5.22 27.43 -14.33
CA LEU A 89 3.99 26.67 -14.11
C LEU A 89 3.91 25.35 -14.91
N ASN A 90 4.60 25.25 -16.04
CA ASN A 90 4.54 24.07 -16.90
C ASN A 90 5.06 22.80 -16.21
N GLN A 91 6.07 22.91 -15.35
CA GLN A 91 6.63 21.77 -14.64
C GLN A 91 5.72 21.23 -13.50
N PRO A 92 5.20 22.05 -12.57
CA PRO A 92 4.23 21.55 -11.60
C PRO A 92 2.94 21.09 -12.27
N HIS A 93 2.51 21.68 -13.39
CA HIS A 93 1.38 21.19 -14.16
C HIS A 93 1.59 19.76 -14.67
N SER A 94 2.77 19.44 -15.21
CA SER A 94 3.07 18.07 -15.67
C SER A 94 3.13 17.06 -14.53
N ILE A 95 3.64 17.45 -13.35
CA ILE A 95 3.63 16.60 -12.15
C ILE A 95 2.18 16.27 -11.75
N ILE A 96 1.29 17.26 -11.76
CA ILE A 96 -0.08 17.08 -11.32
C ILE A 96 -0.88 16.22 -12.32
N ILE A 97 -0.68 16.36 -13.62
CA ILE A 97 -1.32 15.46 -14.61
C ILE A 97 -0.92 13.99 -14.36
N LEU A 98 0.31 13.75 -13.91
CA LEU A 98 0.79 12.41 -13.55
C LEU A 98 0.16 11.85 -12.26
N THR A 99 -0.70 12.62 -11.57
CA THR A 99 -1.51 12.15 -10.43
C THR A 99 -2.90 11.65 -10.85
N GLU A 100 -3.25 11.75 -12.14
CA GLU A 100 -4.48 11.14 -12.65
C GLU A 100 -4.40 9.60 -12.58
N PRO A 101 -5.55 8.90 -12.44
CA PRO A 101 -5.61 7.53 -11.91
C PRO A 101 -5.03 6.42 -12.78
N ASP A 102 -4.27 6.73 -13.83
CA ASP A 102 -3.53 5.72 -14.59
C ASP A 102 -2.25 5.34 -13.82
N ILE A 103 -2.48 4.43 -12.87
CA ILE A 103 -1.65 3.74 -11.87
C ILE A 103 -0.22 3.31 -12.31
N SER A 104 0.17 3.49 -13.57
CA SER A 104 1.36 2.86 -14.15
C SER A 104 2.65 3.68 -14.11
N ASN A 105 2.64 4.96 -13.71
CA ASN A 105 3.77 5.85 -14.00
C ASN A 105 4.48 6.55 -12.82
N PHE A 106 4.53 5.93 -11.63
CA PHE A 106 5.27 6.46 -10.47
C PHE A 106 6.74 6.83 -10.78
N SER A 107 7.43 6.05 -11.62
CA SER A 107 8.80 6.38 -12.02
C SER A 107 8.89 7.72 -12.76
N TYR A 108 7.91 8.04 -13.61
CA TYR A 108 7.85 9.32 -14.30
C TYR A 108 7.39 10.45 -13.36
N TYR A 109 6.46 10.17 -12.46
CA TYR A 109 6.01 11.11 -11.43
C TYR A 109 7.18 11.60 -10.56
N PHE A 110 7.97 10.67 -9.99
CA PHE A 110 9.13 11.03 -9.17
C PHE A 110 10.24 11.71 -9.99
N GLY A 111 10.45 11.30 -11.24
CA GLY A 111 11.36 11.99 -12.15
C GLY A 111 10.94 13.43 -12.46
N ALA A 112 9.64 13.69 -12.59
CA ALA A 112 9.10 15.03 -12.79
C ALA A 112 9.29 15.91 -11.54
N ILE A 113 9.11 15.36 -10.34
CA ILE A 113 9.42 16.05 -9.08
C ILE A 113 10.89 16.43 -9.01
N ASP A 114 11.79 15.48 -9.26
CA ASP A 114 13.24 15.74 -9.24
C ASP A 114 13.63 16.84 -10.24
N GLY A 115 13.07 16.78 -11.46
CA GLY A 115 13.25 17.81 -12.47
C GLY A 115 12.78 19.18 -11.99
N PHE A 116 11.59 19.27 -11.41
CA PHE A 116 11.05 20.51 -10.87
C PHE A 116 11.90 21.08 -9.74
N LEU A 117 12.24 20.27 -8.73
CA LEU A 117 13.04 20.74 -7.59
C LEU A 117 14.42 21.22 -8.02
N LYS A 118 15.02 20.57 -9.02
CA LYS A 118 16.29 20.99 -9.61
C LYS A 118 16.18 22.32 -10.36
N ASN A 119 15.14 22.50 -11.17
CA ASN A 119 14.99 23.67 -12.04
C ASN A 119 14.35 24.88 -11.33
N TYR A 120 13.59 24.66 -10.26
CA TYR A 120 12.79 25.67 -9.59
C TYR A 120 13.58 26.91 -9.17
N PRO A 121 14.80 26.83 -8.60
CA PRO A 121 15.56 28.03 -8.22
C PRO A 121 15.84 28.97 -9.40
N GLU A 122 16.18 28.40 -10.57
CA GLU A 122 16.45 29.18 -11.78
C GLU A 122 15.17 29.76 -12.38
N LEU A 123 14.09 28.96 -12.43
CA LEU A 123 12.77 29.41 -12.90
C LEU A 123 12.20 30.53 -12.01
N LEU A 124 12.27 30.38 -10.69
CA LEU A 124 11.81 31.39 -9.75
C LEU A 124 12.65 32.67 -9.87
N LYS A 125 13.96 32.54 -10.04
CA LYS A 125 14.84 33.70 -10.28
C LYS A 125 14.46 34.42 -11.57
N ALA A 126 14.30 33.70 -12.68
CA ALA A 126 13.89 34.28 -13.95
C ALA A 126 12.55 35.02 -13.85
N PHE A 127 11.59 34.44 -13.11
CA PHE A 127 10.31 35.09 -12.84
C PHE A 127 10.45 36.36 -11.99
N LYS A 128 11.27 36.32 -10.92
CA LYS A 128 11.56 37.51 -10.09
C LYS A 128 12.28 38.61 -10.88
N ASP A 129 13.25 38.25 -11.72
CA ASP A 129 13.96 39.19 -12.59
C ASP A 129 13.00 39.85 -13.61
N ALA A 130 12.07 39.07 -14.17
CA ALA A 130 11.03 39.60 -15.04
C ALA A 130 10.08 40.56 -14.29
N LEU A 131 9.64 40.21 -13.08
CA LEU A 131 8.80 41.08 -12.25
C LEU A 131 9.51 42.38 -11.89
N GLY A 132 10.82 42.32 -11.60
CA GLY A 132 11.64 43.49 -11.35
C GLY A 132 11.66 44.48 -12.53
N ARG A 133 11.62 43.98 -13.78
CA ARG A 133 11.52 44.82 -14.99
C ARG A 133 10.15 45.48 -15.17
N VAL A 134 9.08 44.87 -14.66
CA VAL A 134 7.73 45.45 -14.73
C VAL A 134 7.53 46.55 -13.68
N LEU A 135 8.18 46.43 -12.52
CA LEU A 135 7.99 47.32 -11.37
C LEU A 135 8.05 48.83 -11.70
N PRO A 136 8.98 49.34 -12.53
CA PRO A 136 9.02 50.77 -12.90
C PRO A 136 7.79 51.26 -13.66
N HIS A 137 7.07 50.36 -14.33
CA HIS A 137 5.90 50.67 -15.15
C HIS A 137 4.58 50.58 -14.36
N VAL A 138 4.61 50.11 -13.11
CA VAL A 138 3.41 49.96 -12.28
C VAL A 138 3.00 51.31 -11.68
N ARG A 139 1.82 51.78 -12.08
CA ARG A 139 1.22 53.01 -11.53
C ARG A 139 0.87 52.83 -10.05
N GLU A 140 1.18 53.84 -9.24
CA GLU A 140 0.92 53.79 -7.78
C GLU A 140 -0.57 53.64 -7.41
N GLY A 141 -1.46 54.13 -8.27
CA GLY A 141 -2.91 54.02 -8.07
C GLY A 141 -3.50 52.64 -8.37
N LEU A 142 -2.74 51.72 -8.97
CA LEU A 142 -3.24 50.41 -9.36
C LEU A 142 -3.31 49.49 -8.14
N LYS A 143 -4.50 48.95 -7.85
CA LYS A 143 -4.79 48.17 -6.63
C LYS A 143 -5.29 46.77 -6.98
N VAL A 144 -4.93 45.80 -6.14
CA VAL A 144 -5.40 44.41 -6.18
C VAL A 144 -6.21 44.13 -4.90
N GLU A 145 -7.09 43.12 -4.93
CA GLU A 145 -7.91 42.58 -3.83
C GLU A 145 -7.78 43.34 -2.50
N VAL A 146 -8.83 44.09 -2.11
CA VAL A 146 -8.88 44.83 -0.84
C VAL A 146 -7.98 46.10 -0.80
N LYS A 147 -7.89 46.83 -1.92
CA LYS A 147 -7.26 48.16 -2.05
C LYS A 147 -5.73 48.20 -1.82
N ILE A 148 -5.04 47.06 -1.87
CA ILE A 148 -3.58 47.01 -1.72
C ILE A 148 -2.94 47.47 -3.04
N PRO A 149 -2.04 48.47 -3.03
CA PRO A 149 -1.29 48.85 -4.23
C PRO A 149 -0.51 47.66 -4.81
N LEU A 150 -0.65 47.40 -6.11
CA LEU A 150 0.02 46.29 -6.82
C LEU A 150 1.54 46.35 -6.61
N LYS A 151 2.10 47.56 -6.58
CA LYS A 151 3.53 47.81 -6.32
C LYS A 151 4.00 47.17 -5.02
N PHE A 152 3.22 47.24 -3.94
CA PHE A 152 3.58 46.63 -2.65
C PHE A 152 3.48 45.10 -2.67
N VAL A 153 2.56 44.54 -3.46
CA VAL A 153 2.49 43.08 -3.68
C VAL A 153 3.71 42.59 -4.43
N ILE A 154 4.16 43.31 -5.47
CA ILE A 154 5.36 42.95 -6.23
C ILE A 154 6.62 43.09 -5.36
N LEU A 155 6.75 44.19 -4.60
CA LEU A 155 7.88 44.38 -3.69
C LEU A 155 7.99 43.28 -2.64
N ASP A 156 6.86 42.84 -2.06
CA ASP A 156 6.81 41.71 -1.13
C ASP A 156 7.30 40.40 -1.79
N PHE A 157 6.83 40.12 -3.00
CA PHE A 157 7.25 38.93 -3.74
C PHE A 157 8.76 38.91 -4.02
N LEU A 158 9.32 40.08 -4.34
CA LEU A 158 10.74 40.27 -4.59
C LEU A 158 11.59 40.29 -3.31
N GLY A 159 10.98 40.33 -2.12
CA GLY A 159 11.70 40.45 -0.84
C GLY A 159 12.33 41.83 -0.64
N MET A 160 11.76 42.87 -1.25
CA MET A 160 12.24 44.26 -1.18
C MET A 160 11.52 45.04 -0.07
N GLU A 161 12.19 46.07 0.45
CA GLU A 161 11.58 46.99 1.44
C GLU A 161 10.32 47.66 0.89
N GLY A 162 9.34 47.90 1.77
CA GLY A 162 8.05 48.49 1.40
C GLY A 162 7.05 47.49 0.81
N GLY A 163 7.36 46.19 0.80
CA GLY A 163 6.42 45.13 0.47
C GLY A 163 5.29 44.97 1.49
N CYS A 164 4.12 44.54 1.01
CA CYS A 164 2.99 44.14 1.85
C CYS A 164 2.74 42.64 1.71
N SER A 165 2.90 41.89 2.82
CA SER A 165 2.76 40.44 2.81
C SER A 165 1.35 39.99 2.44
N VAL A 166 1.26 39.27 1.32
CA VAL A 166 0.01 38.61 0.90
C VAL A 166 0.18 37.09 0.91
N GLU A 167 -0.93 36.40 1.18
CA GLU A 167 -0.96 34.93 1.26
C GLU A 167 -0.51 34.28 -0.05
N ALA A 168 -0.94 34.83 -1.19
CA ALA A 168 -0.53 34.34 -2.51
C ALA A 168 1.01 34.31 -2.66
N ASN A 169 1.71 35.38 -2.29
CA ASN A 169 3.17 35.45 -2.37
C ASN A 169 3.85 34.44 -1.45
N ARG A 170 3.29 34.21 -0.25
CA ARG A 170 3.78 33.18 0.67
C ARG A 170 3.62 31.78 0.09
N ASN A 171 2.48 31.49 -0.54
CA ASN A 171 2.24 30.18 -1.16
C ASN A 171 3.19 29.94 -2.33
N TRP A 172 3.39 30.96 -3.18
CA TRP A 172 4.30 30.86 -4.32
C TRP A 172 5.77 30.66 -3.94
N ASN A 173 6.28 31.40 -2.94
CA ASN A 173 7.64 31.21 -2.45
C ASN A 173 7.83 29.83 -1.78
N ASN A 174 6.73 29.20 -1.33
CA ASN A 174 6.74 27.86 -0.73
C ASN A 174 6.42 26.73 -1.72
N LEU A 175 6.18 27.02 -3.00
CA LEU A 175 5.72 26.01 -3.96
C LEU A 175 6.64 24.78 -4.03
N HIS A 176 7.96 24.99 -4.07
CA HIS A 176 8.94 23.90 -4.06
C HIS A 176 8.81 23.00 -2.84
N ARG A 177 8.63 23.60 -1.66
CA ARG A 177 8.47 22.88 -0.39
C ARG A 177 7.20 22.04 -0.43
N CYS A 178 6.10 22.59 -0.95
CA CYS A 178 4.85 21.85 -1.05
C CYS A 178 4.97 20.67 -2.02
N ILE A 179 5.61 20.83 -3.19
CA ILE A 179 5.84 19.71 -4.12
C ILE A 179 6.76 18.65 -3.50
N ASN A 180 7.78 19.06 -2.75
CA ASN A 180 8.65 18.13 -2.02
C ASN A 180 7.89 17.34 -0.93
N GLU A 181 7.07 18.03 -0.14
CA GLU A 181 6.21 17.41 0.89
C GLU A 181 5.24 16.41 0.26
N ILE A 182 4.61 16.78 -0.86
CA ILE A 182 3.74 15.89 -1.63
C ILE A 182 4.49 14.65 -2.13
N GLY A 183 5.69 14.82 -2.70
CA GLY A 183 6.53 13.70 -3.13
C GLY A 183 6.85 12.73 -1.99
N LEU A 184 7.21 13.26 -0.82
CA LEU A 184 7.52 12.47 0.38
C LEU A 184 6.31 11.66 0.83
N GLU A 185 5.14 12.29 0.90
CA GLU A 185 3.92 11.63 1.34
C GLU A 185 3.49 10.50 0.40
N VAL A 186 3.57 10.72 -0.93
CA VAL A 186 3.23 9.68 -1.92
C VAL A 186 4.19 8.52 -1.82
N LEU A 187 5.49 8.80 -1.71
CA LEU A 187 6.49 7.75 -1.54
C LEU A 187 6.24 6.95 -0.26
N GLN A 188 5.96 7.64 0.84
CA GLN A 188 5.63 7.01 2.12
C GLN A 188 4.37 6.15 2.00
N GLN A 189 3.27 6.67 1.47
CA GLN A 189 2.02 5.91 1.32
C GLN A 189 2.20 4.69 0.41
N TYR A 190 3.03 4.79 -0.64
CA TYR A 190 3.32 3.68 -1.53
C TYR A 190 4.11 2.55 -0.82
N PHE A 191 5.07 2.88 0.05
CA PHE A 191 5.89 1.84 0.72
C PHE A 191 5.46 1.52 2.15
N GLN A 192 4.50 2.27 2.69
CA GLN A 192 3.93 2.02 4.01
C GLN A 192 2.99 0.80 3.92
N HIS A 193 3.34 -0.24 4.66
CA HIS A 193 2.47 -1.38 4.87
C HIS A 193 1.95 -1.39 6.30
N ASP A 194 0.65 -1.66 6.45
CA ASP A 194 -0.01 -1.83 7.76
C ASP A 194 0.29 -3.21 8.39
N ILE A 195 1.19 -3.98 7.78
CA ILE A 195 1.60 -5.28 8.30
C ILE A 195 2.34 -5.08 9.63
N ASP A 196 1.73 -5.58 10.70
CA ASP A 196 2.43 -5.82 11.96
C ASP A 196 3.35 -7.05 11.78
N GLU A 197 4.59 -6.77 11.38
CA GLU A 197 5.63 -7.79 11.17
C GLU A 197 5.84 -8.67 12.41
N ALA A 198 5.69 -8.12 13.61
CA ALA A 198 5.90 -8.87 14.85
C ALA A 198 4.77 -9.88 15.06
N SER A 199 3.52 -9.43 14.93
CA SER A 199 2.33 -10.29 15.01
C SER A 199 2.31 -11.35 13.90
N LEU A 200 2.68 -10.97 12.66
CA LEU A 200 2.83 -11.90 11.54
C LEU A 200 3.90 -12.96 11.81
N SER A 201 5.07 -12.53 12.31
CA SER A 201 6.18 -13.42 12.67
C SER A 201 5.78 -14.42 13.75
N GLU A 202 5.14 -13.95 14.80
CA GLU A 202 4.68 -14.78 15.91
C GLU A 202 3.62 -15.79 15.46
N THR A 203 2.60 -15.34 14.72
CA THR A 203 1.51 -16.20 14.24
C THR A 203 2.03 -17.34 13.36
N ILE A 204 2.86 -17.02 12.36
CA ILE A 204 3.37 -18.04 11.45
C ILE A 204 4.33 -19.00 12.16
N LYS A 205 5.20 -18.51 13.05
CA LYS A 205 6.09 -19.38 13.84
C LYS A 205 5.31 -20.34 14.73
N ASN A 206 4.28 -19.86 15.42
CA ASN A 206 3.43 -20.70 16.27
C ASN A 206 2.73 -21.81 15.46
N GLU A 207 2.21 -21.49 14.28
CA GLU A 207 1.56 -22.47 13.41
C GLU A 207 2.57 -23.49 12.83
N LEU A 208 3.79 -23.06 12.48
CA LEU A 208 4.87 -23.96 12.06
C LEU A 208 5.34 -24.88 13.19
N ASP A 209 5.43 -24.40 14.43
CA ASP A 209 5.76 -25.20 15.61
C ASP A 209 4.67 -26.24 15.91
N CYS A 210 3.40 -25.87 15.72
CA CYS A 210 2.28 -26.80 15.79
C CYS A 210 2.36 -27.89 14.72
N LEU A 211 2.72 -27.53 13.49
CA LEU A 211 2.94 -28.48 12.39
C LEU A 211 4.10 -29.44 12.69
N GLU A 212 5.20 -28.93 13.24
CA GLU A 212 6.33 -29.77 13.67
C GLU A 212 5.88 -30.84 14.67
N LYS A 213 5.13 -30.45 15.70
CA LYS A 213 4.57 -31.37 16.69
C LYS A 213 3.65 -32.42 16.06
N MET A 214 2.91 -32.08 15.01
CA MET A 214 2.09 -33.07 14.29
C MET A 214 2.94 -34.05 13.46
N ILE A 215 4.01 -33.57 12.83
CA ILE A 215 4.92 -34.40 12.02
C ILE A 215 5.60 -35.48 12.88
N THR A 216 5.89 -35.20 14.16
CA THR A 216 6.44 -36.22 15.09
C THR A 216 5.61 -37.51 15.15
N LYS A 217 4.31 -37.44 14.85
CA LYS A 217 3.36 -38.57 14.90
C LYS A 217 3.27 -39.35 13.58
N VAL A 218 4.00 -38.95 12.54
CA VAL A 218 3.98 -39.57 11.20
C VAL A 218 4.98 -40.74 11.10
N PRO A 219 4.68 -41.86 10.44
CA PRO A 219 5.63 -42.97 10.23
C PRO A 219 6.90 -42.61 9.41
N GLU A 220 8.00 -43.33 9.65
CA GLU A 220 9.38 -43.12 9.14
C GLU A 220 9.64 -43.68 7.72
N PRO A 221 8.92 -43.22 6.68
CA PRO A 221 9.75 -42.55 5.67
C PRO A 221 9.22 -41.17 5.26
N HIS A 222 7.94 -40.91 5.50
CA HIS A 222 7.30 -39.63 5.20
C HIS A 222 7.73 -38.54 6.19
N ARG A 223 8.13 -38.94 7.41
CA ARG A 223 8.57 -38.02 8.46
C ARG A 223 9.82 -37.22 8.08
N ALA A 224 10.85 -37.89 7.55
CA ALA A 224 12.08 -37.23 7.14
C ALA A 224 11.81 -36.19 6.03
N GLN A 225 11.05 -36.58 5.00
CA GLN A 225 10.64 -35.67 3.93
C GLN A 225 9.82 -34.48 4.45
N LEU A 226 8.90 -34.69 5.38
CA LEU A 226 8.10 -33.62 5.99
C LEU A 226 8.95 -32.66 6.83
N TYR A 227 9.95 -33.14 7.56
CA TYR A 227 10.88 -32.27 8.28
C TYR A 227 11.75 -31.44 7.35
N GLU A 228 12.21 -32.00 6.23
CA GLU A 228 12.94 -31.23 5.23
C GLU A 228 12.08 -30.11 4.63
N ILE A 229 10.84 -30.42 4.22
CA ILE A 229 9.92 -29.41 3.68
C ILE A 229 9.59 -28.34 4.74
N LEU A 230 9.37 -28.73 6.00
CA LEU A 230 9.08 -27.77 7.08
C LEU A 230 10.28 -26.84 7.36
N ARG A 231 11.51 -27.39 7.35
CA ARG A 231 12.75 -26.59 7.48
C ARG A 231 12.87 -25.58 6.33
N ASP A 232 12.54 -26.02 5.12
CA ASP A 232 12.55 -25.19 3.93
C ASP A 232 11.51 -24.05 4.00
N VAL A 233 10.29 -24.34 4.49
CA VAL A 233 9.26 -23.34 4.76
C VAL A 233 9.73 -22.32 5.80
N ARG A 234 10.34 -22.78 6.92
CA ARG A 234 10.91 -21.88 7.95
C ARG A 234 11.99 -20.97 7.36
N THR A 235 12.89 -21.52 6.57
CA THR A 235 13.98 -20.76 5.94
C THR A 235 13.43 -19.70 4.98
N ALA A 236 12.43 -20.05 4.16
CA ALA A 236 11.76 -19.11 3.27
C ALA A 236 11.02 -18.01 4.05
N PHE A 237 10.36 -18.37 5.16
CA PHE A 237 9.67 -17.42 6.02
C PHE A 237 10.62 -16.43 6.69
N ASP A 238 11.71 -16.91 7.29
CA ASP A 238 12.71 -16.06 7.92
C ASP A 238 13.36 -15.11 6.89
N SER A 239 13.62 -15.60 5.67
CA SER A 239 14.12 -14.78 4.56
C SER A 239 13.12 -13.67 4.18
N LEU A 240 11.83 -14.00 4.03
CA LEU A 240 10.79 -13.01 3.75
C LEU A 240 10.67 -11.96 4.87
N SER A 241 10.67 -12.40 6.14
CA SER A 241 10.62 -11.51 7.30
C SER A 241 11.80 -10.53 7.32
N GLN A 242 13.01 -11.00 7.00
CA GLN A 242 14.19 -10.14 6.87
C GLN A 242 14.05 -9.12 5.73
N LYS A 243 13.53 -9.53 4.58
CA LYS A 243 13.31 -8.63 3.42
C LYS A 243 12.28 -7.55 3.73
N LEU A 244 11.16 -7.88 4.38
CA LEU A 244 10.14 -6.91 4.80
C LEU A 244 10.72 -5.90 5.81
N LYS A 245 11.43 -6.39 6.84
CA LYS A 245 12.09 -5.53 7.82
C LYS A 245 13.13 -4.60 7.17
N ALA A 246 13.89 -5.11 6.20
CA ALA A 246 14.85 -4.32 5.44
C ALA A 246 14.14 -3.24 4.61
N LEU A 247 13.04 -3.58 3.92
CA LEU A 247 12.23 -2.62 3.15
C LEU A 247 11.71 -1.50 4.05
N ARG A 248 11.15 -1.83 5.22
CA ARG A 248 10.68 -0.85 6.20
C ARG A 248 11.79 0.08 6.68
N THR A 249 12.94 -0.49 7.02
CA THR A 249 14.10 0.27 7.50
C THR A 249 14.63 1.19 6.40
N SER A 250 14.76 0.68 5.18
CA SER A 250 15.18 1.47 4.02
C SER A 250 14.16 2.59 3.72
N CYS A 251 12.86 2.32 3.78
CA CYS A 251 11.84 3.34 3.58
C CYS A 251 12.00 4.51 4.56
N ALA A 252 12.21 4.23 5.85
CA ALA A 252 12.45 5.27 6.86
C ALA A 252 13.75 6.06 6.59
N GLN A 253 14.84 5.37 6.23
CA GLN A 253 16.12 6.00 5.91
C GLN A 253 16.05 6.86 4.64
N VAL A 254 15.39 6.38 3.61
CA VAL A 254 15.23 7.09 2.33
C VAL A 254 14.40 8.36 2.50
N VAL A 255 13.36 8.33 3.34
CA VAL A 255 12.61 9.53 3.72
C VAL A 255 13.53 10.57 4.38
N ASP A 256 14.35 10.16 5.34
CA ASP A 256 15.32 11.04 6.00
C ASP A 256 16.34 11.62 5.00
N ASP A 257 16.82 10.81 4.06
CA ASP A 257 17.78 11.24 3.04
C ASP A 257 17.15 12.22 2.04
N LEU A 258 15.90 12.02 1.65
CA LEU A 258 15.13 12.95 0.82
C LEU A 258 14.91 14.29 1.53
N GLN A 259 14.50 14.28 2.81
CA GLN A 259 14.34 15.50 3.61
C GLN A 259 15.64 16.30 3.75
N ARG A 260 16.79 15.63 3.74
CA ARG A 260 18.12 16.26 3.78
C ARG A 260 18.69 16.56 2.40
N ASN A 261 17.92 16.38 1.31
CA ASN A 261 18.34 16.55 -0.07
C ASN A 261 19.60 15.73 -0.45
N ARG A 262 19.77 14.56 0.17
CA ARG A 262 20.91 13.65 -0.08
C ARG A 262 20.64 12.65 -1.19
N LYS A 263 19.37 12.53 -1.60
CA LYS A 263 18.89 11.56 -2.57
C LYS A 263 17.79 12.17 -3.42
N SER A 264 17.64 11.70 -4.65
CA SER A 264 16.52 12.04 -5.53
C SER A 264 15.32 11.12 -5.26
N PHE A 265 14.11 11.58 -5.58
CA PHE A 265 12.90 10.77 -5.47
C PHE A 265 12.94 9.56 -6.41
N SER A 266 13.48 9.72 -7.61
CA SER A 266 13.58 8.65 -8.60
C SER A 266 14.49 7.53 -8.14
N ASP A 267 15.65 7.88 -7.56
CA ASP A 267 16.59 6.90 -7.02
C ASP A 267 16.00 6.19 -5.79
N ALA A 268 15.38 6.97 -4.90
CA ALA A 268 14.65 6.48 -3.74
C ALA A 268 13.57 5.45 -4.13
N PHE A 269 12.70 5.81 -5.09
CA PHE A 269 11.64 4.92 -5.56
C PHE A 269 12.20 3.66 -6.22
N SER A 270 13.23 3.80 -7.05
CA SER A 270 13.83 2.65 -7.76
C SER A 270 14.44 1.64 -6.81
N GLU A 271 15.13 2.11 -5.76
CA GLU A 271 15.69 1.23 -4.71
C GLU A 271 14.60 0.49 -3.95
N LEU A 272 13.61 1.23 -3.42
CA LEU A 272 12.53 0.63 -2.63
C LEU A 272 11.67 -0.31 -3.47
N LYS A 273 11.45 0.00 -4.76
CA LYS A 273 10.75 -0.88 -5.71
C LYS A 273 11.53 -2.17 -5.96
N GLY A 274 12.85 -2.11 -6.06
CA GLY A 274 13.70 -3.29 -6.16
C GLY A 274 13.57 -4.20 -4.93
N MET A 275 13.63 -3.61 -3.73
CA MET A 275 13.44 -4.34 -2.46
C MET A 275 12.05 -4.95 -2.33
N LEU A 276 11.01 -4.22 -2.75
CA LEU A 276 9.65 -4.71 -2.78
C LEU A 276 9.51 -5.93 -3.72
N SER A 277 10.06 -5.86 -4.94
CA SER A 277 10.02 -6.97 -5.88
C SER A 277 10.68 -8.23 -5.31
N GLU A 278 11.78 -8.09 -4.57
CA GLU A 278 12.44 -9.21 -3.89
C GLU A 278 11.61 -9.79 -2.73
N ALA A 279 10.81 -8.96 -2.05
CA ALA A 279 9.85 -9.40 -1.04
C ALA A 279 8.64 -10.12 -1.67
N GLU A 280 8.11 -9.61 -2.78
CA GLU A 280 7.02 -10.26 -3.55
C GLU A 280 7.42 -11.66 -4.04
N LYS A 281 8.63 -11.79 -4.61
CA LYS A 281 9.19 -13.10 -4.96
C LYS A 281 9.30 -14.01 -3.74
N GLY A 282 9.81 -13.50 -2.63
CA GLY A 282 9.90 -14.26 -1.38
C GLY A 282 8.54 -14.74 -0.85
N LEU A 283 7.50 -13.93 -0.99
CA LEU A 283 6.13 -14.30 -0.62
C LEU A 283 5.57 -15.38 -1.56
N SER A 284 5.81 -15.26 -2.87
CA SER A 284 5.43 -16.28 -3.84
C SER A 284 6.12 -17.62 -3.57
N ASP A 285 7.44 -17.61 -3.38
CA ASP A 285 8.24 -18.81 -3.04
C ASP A 285 7.73 -19.48 -1.76
N LEU A 286 7.38 -18.69 -0.74
CA LEU A 286 6.83 -19.21 0.51
C LEU A 286 5.45 -19.87 0.29
N LYS A 287 4.57 -19.24 -0.50
CA LYS A 287 3.25 -19.81 -0.85
C LYS A 287 3.38 -21.13 -1.60
N GLU A 288 4.35 -21.23 -2.51
CA GLU A 288 4.65 -22.48 -3.23
C GLU A 288 5.12 -23.58 -2.27
N ARG A 289 6.09 -23.29 -1.39
CA ARG A 289 6.61 -24.27 -0.41
C ARG A 289 5.54 -24.74 0.59
N ILE A 290 4.62 -23.87 0.99
CA ILE A 290 3.47 -24.25 1.82
C ILE A 290 2.50 -25.15 1.06
N SER A 291 2.34 -24.94 -0.23
CA SER A 291 1.52 -25.81 -1.09
C SER A 291 2.18 -27.18 -1.29
N ASP A 292 3.50 -27.24 -1.39
CA ASP A 292 4.24 -28.50 -1.36
C ASP A 292 4.09 -29.24 -0.03
N LEU A 293 4.16 -28.52 1.10
CA LEU A 293 3.91 -29.09 2.42
C LEU A 293 2.50 -29.69 2.52
N GLU A 294 1.50 -29.01 1.99
CA GLU A 294 0.12 -29.50 1.94
C GLU A 294 -0.02 -30.76 1.08
N ARG A 295 0.68 -30.82 -0.07
CA ARG A 295 0.65 -31.97 -0.98
C ARG A 295 1.31 -33.22 -0.39
N VAL A 296 2.38 -33.05 0.38
CA VAL A 296 3.15 -34.14 0.97
C VAL A 296 2.58 -34.58 2.32
N LEU A 297 1.89 -33.69 3.03
CA LEU A 297 1.11 -34.10 4.18
C LEU A 297 0.03 -35.08 3.72
N PRO A 298 -0.06 -36.28 4.33
CA PRO A 298 -1.13 -37.19 4.02
C PRO A 298 -2.46 -36.46 4.23
N SER A 299 -3.34 -36.51 3.23
CA SER A 299 -4.68 -35.94 3.24
C SER A 299 -5.49 -36.62 4.34
N SER A 300 -5.26 -36.20 5.59
CA SER A 300 -5.61 -36.96 6.80
C SER A 300 -4.83 -38.29 6.93
N PRO A 301 -4.32 -38.66 8.11
CA PRO A 301 -4.29 -40.08 8.44
C PRO A 301 -5.75 -40.56 8.41
N PRO A 302 -6.07 -41.82 8.07
CA PRO A 302 -7.31 -42.38 8.56
C PRO A 302 -7.23 -42.22 10.09
N MET A 303 -7.97 -41.27 10.66
CA MET A 303 -8.27 -41.32 12.09
C MET A 303 -8.83 -42.73 12.26
N LYS A 304 -8.07 -43.56 12.96
CA LYS A 304 -8.34 -44.98 13.08
C LYS A 304 -9.81 -45.08 13.45
N LEU A 305 -10.58 -45.75 12.61
CA LEU A 305 -11.95 -46.14 12.92
C LEU A 305 -12.00 -46.73 14.35
N CYS A 306 -10.92 -47.40 14.80
CA CYS A 306 -10.69 -47.86 16.17
C CYS A 306 -10.71 -46.77 17.27
N GLU A 307 -10.15 -45.58 17.07
CA GLU A 307 -10.16 -44.51 18.09
C GLU A 307 -11.53 -43.86 18.23
N LEU A 308 -12.25 -43.68 17.11
CA LEU A 308 -13.65 -43.24 17.09
C LEU A 308 -14.58 -44.31 17.70
N LEU A 309 -14.31 -45.58 17.41
CA LEU A 309 -15.00 -46.73 18.01
C LEU A 309 -14.72 -46.85 19.52
N CYS A 310 -13.48 -46.60 19.97
CA CYS A 310 -13.14 -46.57 21.40
C CYS A 310 -13.85 -45.42 22.13
N PHE A 311 -13.92 -44.23 21.53
CA PHE A 311 -14.69 -43.11 22.09
C PHE A 311 -16.19 -43.41 22.14
N MET A 312 -16.75 -44.02 21.09
CA MET A 312 -18.15 -44.49 21.10
C MET A 312 -18.38 -45.56 22.16
N PHE A 313 -17.47 -46.53 22.33
CA PHE A 313 -17.56 -47.55 23.38
C PHE A 313 -17.51 -46.95 24.78
N ILE A 314 -16.60 -46.01 25.02
CA ILE A 314 -16.48 -45.30 26.30
C ILE A 314 -17.72 -44.44 26.56
N ALA A 315 -18.25 -43.75 25.55
CA ALA A 315 -19.48 -42.96 25.67
C ALA A 315 -20.71 -43.83 25.93
N ILE A 316 -20.83 -44.99 25.25
CA ILE A 316 -21.91 -45.95 25.48
C ILE A 316 -21.80 -46.56 26.89
N LEU A 317 -20.59 -46.92 27.35
CA LEU A 317 -20.35 -47.41 28.71
C LEU A 317 -20.59 -46.35 29.79
N ALA A 318 -20.27 -45.09 29.52
CA ALA A 318 -20.55 -43.96 30.41
C ALA A 318 -22.06 -43.70 30.53
N ILE A 319 -22.78 -43.71 29.40
CA ILE A 319 -24.25 -43.61 29.36
C ILE A 319 -24.90 -44.82 30.07
N HIS A 320 -24.33 -46.02 29.91
CA HIS A 320 -24.76 -47.23 30.60
C HIS A 320 -24.59 -47.12 32.13
N SER A 321 -23.45 -46.60 32.58
CA SER A 321 -23.15 -46.36 34.00
C SER A 321 -24.06 -45.30 34.61
N PHE A 322 -24.38 -44.24 33.83
CA PHE A 322 -25.28 -43.16 34.24
C PHE A 322 -26.74 -43.62 34.33
N LEU A 323 -27.18 -44.48 33.42
CA LEU A 323 -28.53 -45.06 33.41
C LEU A 323 -28.73 -46.14 34.49
N HIS A 324 -27.65 -46.86 34.87
CA HIS A 324 -27.69 -47.83 35.97
C HIS A 324 -27.74 -47.16 37.35
N LEU A 325 -27.07 -46.01 37.50
CA LEU A 325 -27.13 -45.18 38.71
C LEU A 325 -28.47 -44.43 38.87
N ALA A 326 -29.24 -44.29 37.80
CA ALA A 326 -30.54 -43.61 37.78
C ALA A 326 -31.75 -44.55 37.96
N GLU A 327 -31.54 -45.78 38.44
CA GLU A 327 -32.63 -46.73 38.70
C GLU A 327 -33.46 -46.36 39.93
N ASP A 328 -34.61 -45.71 39.67
CA ASP A 328 -35.82 -45.88 40.48
C ASP A 328 -36.84 -46.78 39.74
N LYS A 329 -37.54 -47.59 40.51
CA LYS A 329 -38.26 -48.81 40.10
C LYS A 329 -39.57 -48.51 39.33
N ASN A 330 -39.72 -49.05 38.11
CA ASN A 330 -40.85 -49.90 37.66
C ASN A 330 -41.11 -49.93 36.13
N SER A 331 -41.42 -51.16 35.68
CA SER A 331 -42.26 -51.62 34.54
C SER A 331 -42.09 -51.12 33.09
N ARG A 332 -41.22 -50.16 32.76
CA ARG A 332 -40.84 -49.84 31.34
C ARG A 332 -39.51 -50.46 30.87
N VAL A 333 -38.86 -51.21 31.74
CA VAL A 333 -37.47 -51.68 31.58
C VAL A 333 -37.34 -52.91 30.68
N LYS A 334 -38.35 -53.80 30.62
CA LYS A 334 -38.30 -55.03 29.80
C LYS A 334 -38.30 -54.73 28.28
N THR A 335 -39.05 -53.72 27.86
CA THR A 335 -39.14 -53.32 26.44
C THR A 335 -37.86 -52.60 25.99
N ARG A 336 -37.23 -51.81 26.86
CA ARG A 336 -35.95 -51.14 26.59
C ARG A 336 -34.76 -52.08 26.63
N TRP A 337 -34.80 -53.13 27.47
CA TRP A 337 -33.83 -54.22 27.45
C TRP A 337 -33.80 -54.93 26.09
N ASN A 338 -34.96 -55.24 25.52
CA ASN A 338 -35.04 -55.85 24.19
C ASN A 338 -34.52 -54.91 23.10
N THR A 339 -34.89 -53.62 23.12
CA THR A 339 -34.36 -52.65 22.13
C THR A 339 -32.84 -52.51 22.21
N ALA A 340 -32.27 -52.48 23.42
CA ALA A 340 -30.82 -52.40 23.61
C ALA A 340 -30.10 -53.67 23.15
N LEU A 341 -30.65 -54.87 23.42
CA LEU A 341 -30.11 -56.14 22.93
C LEU A 341 -30.20 -56.25 21.40
N TYR A 342 -31.30 -55.76 20.80
CA TYR A 342 -31.46 -55.68 19.35
C TYR A 342 -30.46 -54.70 18.73
N SER A 343 -30.23 -53.53 19.34
CA SER A 343 -29.21 -52.58 18.87
C SER A 343 -27.79 -53.16 18.98
N LEU A 344 -27.50 -53.93 20.05
CA LEU A 344 -26.22 -54.63 20.22
C LEU A 344 -26.03 -55.73 19.17
N ALA A 345 -27.07 -56.51 18.88
CA ALA A 345 -27.07 -57.57 17.88
C ALA A 345 -26.93 -57.02 16.44
N VAL A 346 -27.62 -55.91 16.13
CA VAL A 346 -27.51 -55.22 14.84
C VAL A 346 -26.11 -54.62 14.67
N ALA A 347 -25.57 -53.94 15.69
CA ALA A 347 -24.21 -53.41 15.66
C ALA A 347 -23.16 -54.53 15.52
N GLY A 348 -23.32 -55.65 16.24
CA GLY A 348 -22.46 -56.82 16.13
C GLY A 348 -22.51 -57.49 14.75
N THR A 349 -23.68 -57.54 14.13
CA THR A 349 -23.88 -58.13 12.80
C THR A 349 -23.31 -57.24 11.70
N ILE A 350 -23.46 -55.92 11.82
CA ILE A 350 -22.81 -54.94 10.92
C ILE A 350 -21.29 -55.03 11.07
N MET A 351 -20.76 -55.16 12.29
CA MET A 351 -19.32 -55.36 12.51
C MET A 351 -18.80 -56.69 11.93
N HIS A 352 -19.54 -57.80 12.09
CA HIS A 352 -19.16 -59.09 11.52
C HIS A 352 -19.18 -59.05 9.98
N GLN A 353 -20.19 -58.42 9.38
CA GLN A 353 -20.28 -58.23 7.93
C GLN A 353 -19.12 -57.37 7.40
N MET A 354 -18.76 -56.30 8.11
CA MET A 354 -17.59 -55.47 7.77
C MET A 354 -16.27 -56.22 7.92
N TRP A 355 -16.13 -57.07 8.95
CA TRP A 355 -14.95 -57.92 9.16
C TRP A 355 -14.76 -58.96 8.04
N VAL A 356 -15.85 -59.60 7.62
CA VAL A 356 -15.84 -60.57 6.51
C VAL A 356 -15.56 -59.88 5.16
N LEU A 357 -16.14 -58.70 4.92
CA LEU A 357 -15.93 -57.94 3.68
C LEU A 357 -14.54 -57.29 3.57
N TRP A 358 -13.84 -57.06 4.69
CA TRP A 358 -12.46 -56.55 4.73
C TRP A 358 -11.38 -57.63 4.88
N GLY A 359 -11.71 -58.90 4.63
CA GLY A 359 -10.71 -59.96 4.46
C GLY A 359 -10.24 -60.64 5.75
N GLY A 360 -11.02 -60.56 6.84
CA GLY A 360 -10.77 -61.28 8.10
C GLY A 360 -11.04 -62.80 8.06
N GLY A 361 -11.03 -63.40 6.86
CA GLY A 361 -11.26 -64.82 6.62
C GLY A 361 -10.36 -65.34 5.50
N VAL A 362 -9.05 -65.08 5.59
CA VAL A 362 -8.06 -65.92 4.91
C VAL A 362 -7.77 -67.09 5.86
N GLU A 363 -8.63 -68.11 5.84
CA GLU A 363 -8.24 -69.45 6.26
C GLU A 363 -7.64 -70.17 5.06
N LEU A 364 -6.46 -70.74 5.31
CA LEU A 364 -5.83 -71.75 4.49
C LEU A 364 -6.83 -72.85 4.11
N ALA A 365 -7.02 -73.03 2.80
CA ALA A 365 -7.17 -74.33 2.17
C ALA A 365 -6.41 -74.31 0.85
#